data_AF-A0A497SGJ7-F1
#
_entry.id   AF-A0A497SGJ7-F1
#
_cell.length_a   1.000
_cell.length_b   1.000
_cell.length_c   1.000
_cell.angle_alpha   90.00
_cell.angle_beta   90.00
_cell.angle_gamma   90.00
#
_symmetry.space_group_name_H-M   'P 1'
#
loop_
_entity.id
_entity.type
_entity.pdbx_description
1 polymer ?
#
loop_
_entity_poly.entity_id
_entity_poly.type
_entity_poly.pdbx_seq_one_letter_code
_entity_poly.pdbx_strand_id
1 'polypeptide(L)'
;MAIALIAVAIFCVYLILRTNDNAPNFDQIVSQCMQNETDNLQYVTCVSFVTGTDSCSITSDMEYCRNKILMLSALKGNNRTICNGISDQREMEACSIFFDEERDCRFQENPDVKLLCESLEGMNGGHSDFADFMTAVNSNNIAACNMITSDSDKALCKAILSGDESHCRDMLLSSCTDGAYMEMYEHTGNKDICNLIDDQDTREMCMSS
;
A
#
# COMPACT_ATOMS: atom_id res chain seq x y z
N MET A 1 3.55 -21.89 8.35
CA MET A 1 4.71 -22.29 7.51
C MET A 1 4.49 -22.13 6.00
N ALA A 2 3.35 -21.60 5.53
CA ALA A 2 3.07 -21.41 4.09
C ALA A 2 3.49 -20.02 3.54
N ILE A 3 3.52 -18.99 4.39
CA ILE A 3 3.83 -17.60 3.98
C ILE A 3 5.30 -17.45 3.51
N ALA A 4 6.21 -18.28 4.03
CA ALA A 4 7.62 -18.26 3.64
C ALA A 4 7.89 -18.83 2.23
N LEU A 5 6.97 -19.61 1.67
CA LEU A 5 7.14 -20.22 0.33
C LEU A 5 6.73 -19.27 -0.80
N ILE A 6 5.76 -18.37 -0.55
CA ILE A 6 5.27 -17.40 -1.54
C ILE A 6 6.32 -16.29 -1.74
N ALA A 7 6.90 -15.76 -0.67
CA ALA A 7 7.94 -14.74 -0.75
C ALA A 7 9.22 -15.23 -1.47
N VAL A 8 9.58 -16.50 -1.29
CA VAL A 8 10.74 -17.11 -1.99
C VAL A 8 10.43 -17.35 -3.46
N ALA A 9 9.22 -17.79 -3.81
CA ALA A 9 8.81 -17.94 -5.20
C ALA A 9 8.84 -16.59 -5.95
N ILE A 10 8.31 -15.53 -5.34
CA ILE A 10 8.30 -14.17 -5.93
C ILE A 10 9.73 -13.62 -6.10
N PHE A 11 10.61 -13.83 -5.12
CA PHE A 11 12.03 -13.43 -5.22
C PHE A 11 12.80 -14.22 -6.29
N CYS A 12 12.50 -15.51 -6.44
CA CYS A 12 13.05 -16.34 -7.51
C CYS A 12 12.55 -15.89 -8.89
N VAL A 13 11.26 -15.58 -9.03
CA VAL A 13 10.68 -15.06 -10.27
C VAL A 13 11.27 -13.70 -10.63
N TYR A 14 11.50 -12.81 -9.66
CA TYR A 14 12.20 -11.54 -9.88
C TYR A 14 13.65 -11.73 -10.39
N LEU A 15 14.39 -12.67 -9.81
CA LEU A 15 15.75 -12.98 -10.27
C LEU A 15 15.77 -13.61 -11.66
N ILE A 16 14.80 -14.46 -11.98
CA ILE A 16 14.65 -15.11 -13.29
C ILE A 16 14.25 -14.07 -14.37
N LEU A 17 13.30 -13.19 -14.05
CA LEU A 17 12.86 -12.08 -14.91
C LEU A 17 13.99 -11.09 -15.20
N ARG A 18 14.88 -10.81 -14.23
CA ARG A 18 16.02 -9.91 -14.43
C ARG A 18 17.13 -10.50 -15.31
N THR A 19 17.21 -11.84 -15.43
CA THR A 19 18.26 -12.52 -16.20
C THR A 19 17.88 -12.83 -17.65
N ASN A 20 16.62 -12.63 -18.05
CA ASN A 20 16.15 -12.88 -19.42
C ASN A 20 15.91 -11.54 -20.13
N ASP A 21 16.70 -11.25 -21.17
CA ASP A 21 16.69 -10.01 -21.97
C ASP A 21 15.35 -9.68 -22.69
N ASN A 22 14.29 -10.46 -22.45
CA ASN A 22 12.95 -10.31 -23.02
C ASN A 22 11.82 -10.26 -21.96
N ALA A 23 12.15 -10.14 -20.67
CA ALA A 23 11.13 -9.95 -19.65
C ALA A 23 10.41 -8.61 -19.88
N PRO A 24 9.07 -8.55 -19.69
CA PRO A 24 8.39 -7.27 -19.64
C PRO A 24 9.06 -6.49 -18.51
N ASN A 25 9.43 -5.23 -18.77
CA ASN A 25 9.95 -4.41 -17.68
C ASN A 25 8.86 -4.39 -16.59
N PHE A 26 9.24 -4.47 -15.32
CA PHE A 26 8.31 -4.46 -14.19
C PHE A 26 7.29 -3.31 -14.28
N ASP A 27 7.68 -2.20 -14.92
CA ASP A 27 6.84 -1.06 -15.28
C ASP A 27 5.63 -1.40 -16.19
N GLN A 28 5.74 -2.40 -17.07
CA GLN A 28 4.63 -2.87 -17.92
C GLN A 28 3.59 -3.66 -17.11
N ILE A 29 4.04 -4.49 -16.16
CA ILE A 29 3.17 -5.20 -15.22
C ILE A 29 2.37 -4.20 -14.38
N VAL A 30 3.06 -3.17 -13.88
CA VAL A 30 2.45 -2.07 -13.12
C VAL A 30 1.36 -1.37 -13.92
N SER A 31 1.63 -1.07 -15.19
CA SER A 31 0.69 -0.35 -16.07
C SER A 31 -0.58 -1.14 -16.43
N GLN A 32 -0.53 -2.48 -16.44
CA GLN A 32 -1.68 -3.33 -16.76
C GLN A 32 -2.53 -3.70 -15.53
N CYS A 33 -1.90 -3.76 -14.36
CA CYS A 33 -2.58 -4.10 -13.11
C CYS A 33 -3.26 -2.93 -12.42
N MET A 34 -2.71 -1.72 -12.54
CA MET A 34 -3.23 -0.56 -11.81
C MET A 34 -4.30 0.20 -12.59
N GLN A 35 -5.47 -0.44 -12.73
CA GLN A 35 -6.64 0.17 -13.37
C GLN A 35 -7.36 1.18 -12.46
N ASN A 36 -7.17 1.07 -11.15
CA ASN A 36 -7.69 2.00 -10.15
C ASN A 36 -6.64 3.08 -9.81
N GLU A 37 -7.00 4.35 -10.02
CA GLU A 37 -6.13 5.50 -9.72
C GLU A 37 -5.72 5.54 -8.24
N THR A 38 -6.60 5.11 -7.32
CA THR A 38 -6.30 5.08 -5.88
C THR A 38 -5.20 4.08 -5.54
N ASP A 39 -5.27 2.85 -6.06
CA ASP A 39 -4.28 1.80 -5.79
C ASP A 39 -2.91 2.18 -6.36
N ASN A 40 -2.89 2.83 -7.53
CA ASN A 40 -1.68 3.37 -8.14
C ASN A 40 -1.03 4.44 -7.25
N LEU A 41 -1.82 5.40 -6.78
CA LEU A 41 -1.34 6.44 -5.87
C LEU A 41 -0.79 5.85 -4.57
N GLN A 42 -1.45 4.84 -4.01
CA GLN A 42 -0.97 4.17 -2.80
C GLN A 42 0.35 3.41 -3.03
N TYR A 43 0.48 2.71 -4.16
CA TYR A 43 1.72 2.02 -4.51
C TYR A 43 2.89 2.99 -4.71
N VAL A 44 2.67 4.07 -5.46
CA VAL A 44 3.71 5.08 -5.69
C VAL A 44 4.11 5.77 -4.38
N THR A 45 3.13 6.03 -3.50
CA THR A 45 3.38 6.52 -2.13
C THR A 45 4.25 5.52 -1.36
N CYS A 46 3.91 4.23 -1.40
CA CYS A 46 4.65 3.17 -0.73
C CYS A 46 6.11 3.13 -1.16
N VAL A 47 6.35 3.04 -2.48
CA VAL A 47 7.70 2.99 -3.05
C VAL A 47 8.48 4.24 -2.64
N SER A 48 7.90 5.43 -2.88
CA SER A 48 8.56 6.70 -2.56
C SER A 48 8.98 6.79 -1.08
N PHE A 49 8.10 6.35 -0.18
CA PHE A 49 8.36 6.40 1.25
C PHE A 49 9.46 5.40 1.67
N VAL A 50 9.41 4.17 1.16
CA VAL A 50 10.32 3.09 1.56
C VAL A 50 11.72 3.28 0.99
N THR A 51 11.83 3.70 -0.28
CA THR A 51 13.12 3.87 -0.96
C THR A 51 13.72 5.26 -0.76
N GLY A 52 12.89 6.25 -0.37
CA GLY A 52 13.26 7.66 -0.35
C GLY A 52 13.36 8.30 -1.74
N THR A 53 12.88 7.64 -2.80
CA THR A 53 12.83 8.22 -4.15
C THR A 53 11.62 9.13 -4.31
N ASP A 54 11.75 10.20 -5.09
CA ASP A 54 10.62 11.10 -5.41
C ASP A 54 9.73 10.52 -6.52
N SER A 55 9.17 9.33 -6.28
CA SER A 55 8.32 8.66 -7.28
C SER A 55 6.96 9.33 -7.39
N CYS A 56 6.55 10.21 -6.47
CA CYS A 56 5.29 10.96 -6.57
C CYS A 56 5.16 11.75 -7.88
N SER A 57 6.29 12.19 -8.45
CA SER A 57 6.36 12.94 -9.72
C SER A 57 5.84 12.19 -10.95
N ILE A 58 5.65 10.87 -10.85
CA ILE A 58 5.18 10.03 -11.97
C ILE A 58 3.65 9.86 -12.00
N THR A 59 2.93 10.44 -11.04
CA THR A 59 1.48 10.27 -10.87
C THR A 59 0.68 11.47 -11.38
N SER A 60 -0.59 11.24 -11.71
CA SER A 60 -1.56 12.31 -12.04
C SER A 60 -1.84 13.23 -10.84
N ASP A 61 -1.80 12.69 -9.62
CA ASP A 61 -2.07 13.41 -8.37
C ASP A 61 -0.85 13.40 -7.43
N MET A 62 0.13 14.24 -7.80
CA MET A 62 1.35 14.43 -7.02
C MET A 62 1.06 14.95 -5.60
N GLU A 63 -0.03 15.67 -5.41
CA GLU A 63 -0.39 16.30 -4.13
C GLU A 63 -0.85 15.25 -3.13
N TYR A 64 -1.73 14.33 -3.56
CA TYR A 64 -2.12 13.18 -2.74
C TYR A 64 -0.91 12.39 -2.26
N CYS A 65 -0.02 11.99 -3.19
CA CYS A 65 1.15 11.19 -2.86
C CYS A 65 2.06 11.90 -1.85
N ARG A 66 2.30 13.20 -2.06
CA ARG A 66 3.13 14.01 -1.17
C ARG A 66 2.52 14.16 0.22
N ASN A 67 1.22 14.43 0.31
CA ASN A 67 0.52 14.58 1.59
C ASN A 67 0.56 13.29 2.40
N LYS A 68 0.35 12.13 1.75
CA LYS A 68 0.53 10.83 2.39
C LYS A 68 1.95 10.63 2.91
N ILE A 69 2.98 10.89 2.10
CA ILE A 69 4.39 10.75 2.56
C ILE A 69 4.66 11.62 3.79
N LEU A 70 4.17 12.86 3.81
CA LEU A 70 4.33 13.76 4.95
C LEU A 70 3.65 13.20 6.19
N MET A 71 2.40 12.75 6.07
CA MET A 71 1.65 12.13 7.16
C MET A 71 2.37 10.91 7.72
N LEU A 72 2.86 10.01 6.85
CA LEU A 72 3.60 8.82 7.25
C LEU A 72 4.92 9.16 7.94
N SER A 73 5.63 10.18 7.43
CA SER A 73 6.87 10.66 8.02
C SER A 73 6.65 11.27 9.41
N ALA A 74 5.53 12.00 9.58
CA ALA A 74 5.13 12.56 10.85
C ALA A 74 4.86 11.45 11.89
N LEU A 75 4.05 10.45 11.53
CA LEU A 75 3.69 9.35 12.43
C LEU A 75 4.91 8.49 12.80
N LYS A 76 5.69 8.04 11.80
CA LYS A 76 6.87 7.20 12.04
C LYS A 76 7.96 7.94 12.82
N GLY A 77 8.13 9.22 12.56
CA GLY A 77 9.10 10.08 13.25
C GLY A 77 8.59 10.67 14.58
N ASN A 78 7.33 10.42 14.94
CA ASN A 78 6.62 11.06 16.05
C ASN A 78 6.81 12.60 16.05
N ASN A 79 6.58 13.26 14.91
CA ASN A 79 6.90 14.67 14.69
C ASN A 79 5.72 15.45 14.09
N ARG A 80 4.96 16.13 14.96
CA ARG A 80 3.80 16.96 14.60
C ARG A 80 4.11 18.07 13.59
N THR A 81 5.32 18.64 13.61
CA THR A 81 5.65 19.77 12.72
C THR A 81 5.58 19.38 11.25
N ILE A 82 5.77 18.10 10.92
CA ILE A 82 5.64 17.59 9.55
C ILE A 82 4.18 17.63 9.08
N CYS A 83 3.20 17.41 9.97
CA CYS A 83 1.77 17.49 9.61
C CYS A 83 1.39 18.85 9.02
N ASN A 84 2.00 19.95 9.51
CA ASN A 84 1.72 21.30 9.01
C ASN A 84 2.13 21.53 7.54
N GLY A 85 2.93 20.62 6.97
CA GLY A 85 3.30 20.65 5.55
C GLY A 85 2.27 19.99 4.63
N ILE A 86 1.26 19.31 5.17
CA ILE A 86 0.19 18.67 4.43
C ILE A 86 -0.78 19.75 3.93
N SER A 87 -1.03 19.78 2.62
CA SER A 87 -1.90 20.81 2.02
C SER A 87 -3.38 20.47 2.09
N ASP A 88 -3.74 19.18 2.10
CA ASP A 88 -5.12 18.74 2.31
C ASP A 88 -5.50 18.94 3.78
N GLN A 89 -6.48 19.82 4.02
CA GLN A 89 -6.90 20.21 5.37
C GLN A 89 -7.35 19.01 6.20
N ARG A 90 -8.07 18.05 5.60
CA ARG A 90 -8.57 16.85 6.29
C ARG A 90 -7.42 15.93 6.68
N GLU A 91 -6.45 15.71 5.81
CA GLU A 91 -5.28 14.89 6.12
C GLU A 91 -4.36 15.55 7.15
N MET A 92 -4.21 16.89 7.10
CA MET A 92 -3.49 17.64 8.11
C MET A 92 -4.14 17.51 9.49
N GLU A 93 -5.47 17.63 9.56
CA GLU A 93 -6.24 17.44 10.80
C GLU A 93 -6.07 16.02 11.35
N ALA A 94 -6.23 15.01 10.49
CA ALA A 94 -6.04 13.61 10.88
C ALA A 94 -4.61 13.30 11.35
N CYS A 95 -3.60 13.90 10.71
CA CYS A 95 -2.20 13.77 11.13
C CYS A 95 -2.00 14.42 12.51
N SER A 96 -2.55 15.62 12.70
CA SER A 96 -2.34 16.41 13.92
C SER A 96 -2.99 15.80 15.16
N ILE A 97 -4.11 15.10 15.00
CA ILE A 97 -4.90 14.55 16.13
C ILE A 97 -4.14 13.48 16.93
N PHE A 98 -3.19 12.78 16.30
CA PHE A 98 -2.31 11.82 16.97
C PHE A 98 -1.40 12.46 18.02
N PHE A 99 -1.06 13.73 17.80
CA PHE A 99 -0.14 14.50 18.63
C PHE A 99 -0.87 15.44 19.58
N ASP A 100 -2.20 15.37 19.63
CA ASP A 100 -3.02 16.16 20.52
C ASP A 100 -3.38 15.35 21.78
N GLU A 101 -2.86 15.80 22.92
CA GLU A 101 -3.11 15.21 24.23
C GLU A 101 -4.45 15.69 24.82
N GLU A 102 -4.98 16.83 24.36
CA GLU A 102 -6.25 17.43 24.81
C GLU A 102 -7.34 17.34 23.72
N ARG A 103 -7.26 16.32 22.86
CA ARG A 103 -8.24 16.09 21.80
C ARG A 103 -9.66 16.01 22.35
N ASP A 104 -10.62 16.69 21.69
CA ASP A 104 -12.05 16.57 21.97
C ASP A 104 -12.75 16.05 20.71
N CYS A 105 -13.05 14.75 20.70
CA CYS A 105 -13.64 14.07 19.55
C CYS A 105 -15.07 14.53 19.22
N ARG A 106 -15.76 15.23 20.14
CA ARG A 106 -17.14 15.67 19.95
C ARG A 106 -17.28 16.81 18.94
N PHE A 107 -16.19 17.56 18.73
CA PHE A 107 -16.17 18.72 17.83
C PHE A 107 -15.53 18.44 16.47
N GLN A 108 -15.17 17.19 16.19
CA GLN A 108 -14.64 16.80 14.87
C GLN A 108 -15.78 16.78 13.85
N GLU A 109 -15.72 17.70 12.88
CA GLU A 109 -16.74 17.82 11.82
C GLU A 109 -16.56 16.75 10.74
N ASN A 110 -15.32 16.31 10.50
CA ASN A 110 -15.03 15.27 9.53
C ASN A 110 -15.28 13.87 10.12
N PRO A 111 -16.12 13.02 9.50
CA PRO A 111 -16.45 11.69 10.02
C PRO A 111 -15.24 10.76 10.19
N ASP A 112 -14.27 10.78 9.27
CA ASP A 112 -13.10 9.91 9.32
C ASP A 112 -12.14 10.36 10.43
N VAL A 113 -11.94 11.67 10.58
CA VAL A 113 -11.15 12.26 11.67
C VAL A 113 -11.82 12.01 13.02
N LYS A 114 -13.15 12.09 13.08
CA LYS A 114 -13.92 11.78 14.28
C LYS A 114 -13.75 10.33 14.71
N LEU A 115 -13.91 9.38 13.79
CA LEU A 115 -13.72 7.95 14.07
C LEU A 115 -12.28 7.66 14.53
N LEU A 116 -11.30 8.28 13.86
CA LEU A 116 -9.91 8.21 14.29
C LEU A 116 -9.73 8.73 15.73
N CYS A 117 -10.29 9.90 16.03
CA CYS A 117 -10.22 10.49 17.37
C CYS A 117 -10.84 9.57 18.44
N GLU A 118 -12.06 9.08 18.19
CA GLU A 118 -12.78 8.20 19.10
C GLU A 118 -12.01 6.89 19.36
N SER A 119 -11.38 6.34 18.31
CA SER A 119 -10.49 5.17 18.42
C SER A 119 -9.28 5.47 19.31
N LEU A 120 -8.65 6.63 19.14
CA LEU A 120 -7.51 7.06 19.97
C LEU A 120 -7.88 7.32 21.43
N GLU A 121 -9.12 7.73 21.72
CA GLU A 121 -9.62 7.86 23.10
C GLU A 121 -10.01 6.51 23.73
N GLY A 122 -9.94 5.41 22.98
CA GLY A 122 -10.40 4.09 23.46
C GLY A 122 -11.91 4.02 23.64
N MET A 123 -12.65 4.94 23.00
CA MET A 123 -14.10 4.85 22.92
C MET A 123 -14.46 3.71 21.95
N ASN A 124 -15.62 3.06 22.15
CA ASN A 124 -16.19 2.09 21.19
C ASN A 124 -16.65 2.79 19.89
N GLY A 125 -15.83 3.67 19.33
CA GLY A 125 -15.97 4.20 17.97
C GLY A 125 -15.66 3.08 16.99
N GLY A 126 -16.45 2.97 15.93
CA GLY A 126 -16.28 1.91 14.93
C GLY A 126 -14.86 1.85 14.38
N HIS A 127 -14.42 0.64 14.00
CA HIS A 127 -13.16 0.45 13.28
C HIS A 127 -13.30 0.98 11.84
N SER A 128 -12.29 1.70 11.39
CA SER A 128 -12.11 2.03 9.98
C SER A 128 -10.68 1.70 9.59
N ASP A 129 -10.49 1.24 8.36
CA ASP A 129 -9.17 0.91 7.82
C ASP A 129 -8.21 2.10 7.96
N PHE A 130 -8.71 3.33 7.80
CA PHE A 130 -7.94 4.55 8.02
C PHE A 130 -7.47 4.70 9.48
N ALA A 131 -8.36 4.53 10.46
CA ALA A 131 -8.00 4.66 11.87
C ALA A 131 -7.06 3.54 12.32
N ASP A 132 -7.30 2.31 11.88
CA ASP A 132 -6.47 1.14 12.19
C ASP A 132 -5.08 1.28 11.56
N PHE A 133 -5.00 1.74 10.31
CA PHE A 133 -3.75 2.05 9.61
C PHE A 133 -2.92 3.08 10.37
N MET A 134 -3.52 4.24 10.66
CA MET A 134 -2.80 5.33 11.29
C MET A 134 -2.32 4.95 12.70
N THR A 135 -3.15 4.21 13.45
CA THR A 135 -2.82 3.72 14.80
C THR A 135 -1.69 2.69 14.76
N ALA A 136 -1.71 1.76 13.80
CA ALA A 136 -0.65 0.76 13.62
C ALA A 136 0.70 1.42 13.28
N VAL A 137 0.69 2.41 12.37
CA VAL A 137 1.91 3.15 12.00
C VAL A 137 2.46 3.94 13.19
N ASN A 138 1.60 4.70 13.89
CA ASN A 138 2.02 5.51 15.04
C ASN A 138 2.55 4.68 16.21
N SER A 139 1.91 3.54 16.50
CA SER A 139 2.33 2.63 17.57
C SER A 139 3.50 1.72 17.18
N ASN A 140 4.00 1.84 15.94
CA ASN A 140 5.04 0.98 15.36
C ASN A 140 4.73 -0.52 15.54
N ASN A 141 3.47 -0.91 15.31
CA ASN A 141 2.98 -2.26 15.57
C ASN A 141 2.56 -2.98 14.28
N ILE A 142 3.48 -3.74 13.69
CA ILE A 142 3.23 -4.55 12.48
C ILE A 142 2.06 -5.51 12.64
N ALA A 143 1.85 -6.08 13.84
CA ALA A 143 0.77 -7.03 14.04
C ALA A 143 -0.61 -6.34 13.91
N ALA A 144 -0.71 -5.07 14.30
CA ALA A 144 -1.93 -4.28 14.16
C ALA A 144 -2.31 -4.02 12.70
N CYS A 145 -1.35 -4.01 11.76
CA CYS A 145 -1.67 -3.90 10.34
C CYS A 145 -2.60 -5.02 9.84
N ASN A 146 -2.65 -6.19 10.50
CA ASN A 146 -3.55 -7.28 10.09
C ASN A 146 -5.02 -7.03 10.44
N MET A 147 -5.32 -6.00 11.24
CA MET A 147 -6.69 -5.59 11.55
C MET A 147 -7.32 -4.77 10.42
N ILE A 148 -6.50 -4.22 9.52
CA ILE A 148 -6.94 -3.45 8.36
C ILE A 148 -7.60 -4.40 7.36
N THR A 149 -8.79 -4.05 6.88
CA THR A 149 -9.59 -4.87 5.97
C THR A 149 -9.02 -4.81 4.56
N SER A 150 -8.77 -3.60 4.05
CA SER A 150 -8.15 -3.32 2.77
C SER A 150 -6.76 -3.94 2.66
N ASP A 151 -6.56 -4.81 1.67
CA ASP A 151 -5.27 -5.47 1.43
C ASP A 151 -4.19 -4.48 0.99
N SER A 152 -4.56 -3.45 0.24
CA SER A 152 -3.64 -2.39 -0.18
C SER A 152 -3.15 -1.57 1.01
N ASP A 153 -4.05 -1.16 1.91
CA ASP A 153 -3.69 -0.41 3.13
C ASP A 153 -2.89 -1.27 4.11
N LYS A 154 -3.24 -2.56 4.23
CA LYS A 154 -2.51 -3.55 5.03
C LYS A 154 -1.08 -3.74 4.53
N ALA A 155 -0.89 -3.86 3.22
CA ALA A 155 0.42 -4.00 2.60
C ALA A 155 1.24 -2.72 2.73
N LEU A 156 0.63 -1.54 2.51
CA LEU A 156 1.25 -0.24 2.75
C LEU A 156 1.72 -0.10 4.22
N CYS A 157 0.86 -0.44 5.18
CA CYS A 157 1.18 -0.40 6.62
C CYS A 157 2.41 -1.25 6.94
N LYS A 158 2.45 -2.49 6.43
CA LYS A 158 3.59 -3.40 6.61
C LYS A 158 4.86 -2.86 5.98
N ALA A 159 4.78 -2.36 4.75
CA ALA A 159 5.92 -1.76 4.04
C ALA A 159 6.54 -0.60 4.81
N ILE A 160 5.71 0.31 5.34
CA ILE A 160 6.15 1.48 6.11
C ILE A 160 6.90 1.06 7.37
N LEU A 161 6.36 0.08 8.10
CA LEU A 161 6.88 -0.35 9.38
C LEU A 161 8.11 -1.25 9.24
N SER A 162 8.17 -2.12 8.23
CA SER A 162 9.33 -2.98 7.98
C SER A 162 10.44 -2.28 7.20
N GLY A 163 10.10 -1.25 6.40
CA GLY A 163 10.99 -0.67 5.41
C GLY A 163 11.28 -1.60 4.22
N ASP A 164 10.45 -2.61 4.00
CA ASP A 164 10.61 -3.60 2.94
C ASP A 164 9.73 -3.27 1.74
N GLU A 165 10.36 -2.96 0.61
CA GLU A 165 9.69 -2.62 -0.64
C GLU A 165 8.87 -3.79 -1.21
N SER A 166 9.18 -5.04 -0.83
CA SER A 166 8.40 -6.20 -1.27
C SER A 166 6.92 -6.10 -0.88
N HIS A 167 6.61 -5.47 0.26
CA HIS A 167 5.22 -5.22 0.66
C HIS A 167 4.52 -4.17 -0.20
N CYS A 168 5.24 -3.20 -0.77
CA CYS A 168 4.64 -2.33 -1.79
C CYS A 168 4.24 -3.14 -3.02
N ARG A 169 5.01 -4.18 -3.36
CA ARG A 169 4.72 -5.04 -4.51
C ARG A 169 3.53 -5.97 -4.24
N ASP A 170 3.28 -6.35 -2.99
CA ASP A 170 2.06 -7.10 -2.63
C ASP A 170 0.79 -6.30 -3.03
N MET A 171 0.83 -4.96 -2.94
CA MET A 171 -0.28 -4.09 -3.37
C MET A 171 -0.57 -4.19 -4.87
N LEU A 172 0.49 -4.31 -5.68
CA LEU A 172 0.37 -4.51 -7.12
C LEU A 172 -0.37 -5.80 -7.44
N LEU A 173 -0.01 -6.87 -6.73
CA LEU A 173 -0.57 -8.19 -6.97
C LEU A 173 -2.04 -8.27 -6.57
N SER A 174 -2.44 -7.61 -5.48
CA SER A 174 -3.85 -7.54 -5.07
C SER A 174 -4.75 -6.75 -6.02
N SER A 175 -4.16 -5.86 -6.83
CA SER A 175 -4.91 -5.02 -7.78
C SER A 175 -4.92 -5.59 -9.20
N CYS A 176 -4.04 -6.54 -9.53
CA CYS A 176 -4.06 -7.21 -10.84
C CYS A 176 -5.30 -8.09 -10.98
N THR A 177 -5.91 -8.06 -12.17
CA THR A 177 -6.91 -9.08 -12.53
C THR A 177 -6.24 -10.29 -13.17
N ASP A 178 -6.88 -11.46 -13.08
CA ASP A 178 -6.44 -12.67 -13.78
C ASP A 178 -6.26 -12.44 -15.30
N GLY A 179 -7.11 -11.58 -15.90
CA GLY A 179 -6.98 -11.17 -17.29
C GLY A 179 -5.70 -10.40 -17.60
N ALA A 180 -5.25 -9.52 -16.69
CA ALA A 180 -3.97 -8.81 -16.85
C ALA A 180 -2.78 -9.79 -16.81
N TYR A 181 -2.81 -10.79 -15.92
CA TYR A 181 -1.76 -11.82 -15.88
C TYR A 181 -1.72 -12.69 -17.14
N MET A 182 -2.88 -12.98 -17.73
CA MET A 182 -2.96 -13.66 -19.02
C MET A 182 -2.34 -12.84 -20.15
N GLU A 183 -2.68 -11.54 -20.27
CA GLU A 183 -2.09 -10.66 -21.29
C GLU A 183 -0.57 -10.54 -21.13
N MET A 184 -0.08 -10.44 -19.88
CA MET A 184 1.35 -10.44 -19.60
C MET A 184 2.01 -11.75 -20.03
N TYR A 185 1.39 -12.90 -19.75
CA TYR A 185 1.90 -14.19 -20.21
C TYR A 185 1.98 -14.23 -21.75
N GLU A 186 0.94 -13.79 -22.45
CA GLU A 186 0.91 -13.77 -23.92
C GLU A 186 2.02 -12.90 -24.53
N HIS A 187 2.33 -11.77 -23.90
CA HIS A 187 3.38 -10.87 -24.40
C HIS A 187 4.80 -11.36 -24.13
N THR A 188 5.00 -12.24 -23.15
CA THR A 188 6.32 -12.48 -22.56
C THR A 188 6.74 -13.94 -22.58
N GLY A 189 5.77 -14.84 -22.67
CA GLY A 189 5.95 -16.29 -22.57
C GLY A 189 6.43 -16.76 -21.20
N ASN A 190 6.43 -15.92 -20.16
CA ASN A 190 6.90 -16.33 -18.84
C ASN A 190 5.81 -17.09 -18.07
N LYS A 191 5.92 -18.42 -18.05
CA LYS A 191 4.98 -19.32 -17.34
C LYS A 191 4.90 -19.08 -15.83
N ASP A 192 5.90 -18.45 -15.22
CA ASP A 192 5.86 -18.14 -13.79
C ASP A 192 4.74 -17.14 -13.45
N ILE A 193 4.36 -16.28 -14.40
CA ILE A 193 3.26 -15.31 -14.24
C ILE A 193 1.92 -16.02 -14.01
N CYS A 194 1.71 -17.19 -14.63
CA CYS A 194 0.50 -17.98 -14.47
C CYS A 194 0.25 -18.41 -13.02
N ASN A 195 1.29 -18.51 -12.18
CA ASN A 195 1.13 -18.85 -10.76
C ASN A 195 0.50 -17.72 -9.93
N LEU A 196 0.47 -16.50 -10.47
CA LEU A 196 -0.11 -15.32 -9.83
C LEU A 196 -1.62 -15.18 -10.10
N ILE A 197 -2.16 -16.01 -11.01
CA ILE A 197 -3.58 -16.07 -11.32
C ILE A 197 -4.31 -16.78 -10.17
N ASP A 198 -5.31 -16.11 -9.62
CA ASP A 198 -6.09 -16.62 -8.49
C ASP A 198 -7.08 -17.69 -8.96
N ASP A 199 -7.83 -17.41 -10.04
CA ASP A 199 -8.76 -18.36 -10.64
C ASP A 199 -8.05 -19.62 -11.15
N GLN A 200 -8.47 -20.77 -10.63
CA GLN A 200 -7.80 -22.03 -10.94
C GLN A 200 -7.94 -22.42 -12.41
N ASP A 201 -9.11 -22.24 -13.01
CA ASP A 201 -9.34 -22.61 -14.40
C ASP A 201 -8.51 -21.73 -15.35
N THR A 202 -8.46 -20.42 -15.07
CA THR A 202 -7.64 -19.46 -15.81
C THR A 202 -6.15 -19.75 -15.69
N ARG A 203 -5.69 -20.11 -14.49
CA ARG A 203 -4.30 -20.52 -14.25
C ARG A 203 -3.94 -21.79 -15.01
N GLU A 204 -4.82 -22.79 -15.02
CA GLU A 204 -4.62 -24.04 -15.78
C GLU A 204 -4.56 -23.76 -17.28
N MET A 205 -5.42 -22.89 -17.81
CA MET A 205 -5.37 -22.43 -19.20
C MET A 205 -4.04 -21.75 -19.53
N CYS A 206 -3.60 -20.82 -18.68
CA CYS A 206 -2.32 -20.12 -18.81
C CYS A 206 -1.14 -21.10 -18.88
N MET A 207 -1.08 -22.05 -17.94
CA MET A 207 -0.01 -23.06 -17.86
C MET A 207 0.03 -24.02 -19.06
N SER A 208 -1.14 -24.33 -19.62
CA SER A 208 -1.33 -25.25 -20.73
C SER A 208 -1.06 -24.65 -22.11
N SER A 209 -1.01 -23.32 -22.20
CA SER A 209 -0.70 -22.56 -23.40
C SER A 209 0.81 -22.56 -23.71
#